data_AF-A0A956UCP2-F1
#
_entry.id   AF-A0A956UCP2-F1
#
_cell.length_a   1.000
_cell.length_b   1.000
_cell.length_c   1.000
_cell.angle_alpha   90.00
_cell.angle_beta   90.00
_cell.angle_gamma   90.00
#
_symmetry.space_group_name_H-M   'P 1'
#
loop_
_entity.id
_entity.type
_entity.pdbx_description
1 polymer ?
#
loop_
_entity_poly.entity_id
_entity_poly.type
_entity_poly.pdbx_seq_one_letter_code
_entity_poly.pdbx_strand_id
1 'polypeptide(L)'
;MSKDSKEAKDPLVLSGRVFVTKTLTEILPSRALPSGKKVLQVGDLKLWSHFSQDAATAGAGIFRAAVYNGKKWCTFRLNRVAGEHSRYSSYDDRKRMLGPCIEDLAKLKGLTVCWIENSYGIYRFEPAEVAALTHKEPAVATLGKDQRGKGRGKRTGSGDRQLSLFGDDV
;
A
#
# COMPACT_ATOMS: atom_id res chain seq x y z
N MET A 1 -4.86 20.85 9.43
CA MET A 1 -4.89 20.80 7.95
C MET A 1 -4.91 19.35 7.50
N SER A 2 -6.05 18.86 7.02
CA SER A 2 -6.12 17.54 6.36
C SER A 2 -5.52 17.64 4.95
N LYS A 3 -4.76 16.64 4.52
CA LYS A 3 -4.29 16.51 3.13
C LYS A 3 -4.90 15.26 2.53
N ASP A 4 -5.84 15.43 1.59
CA ASP A 4 -6.63 14.32 1.08
C ASP A 4 -5.84 13.31 0.24
N SER A 5 -5.55 12.17 0.87
CA SER A 5 -6.26 10.93 0.55
C SER A 5 -6.33 10.55 -0.94
N LYS A 6 -5.18 10.54 -1.63
CA LYS A 6 -4.99 9.80 -2.88
C LYS A 6 -3.75 8.90 -2.85
N GLU A 7 -3.59 8.14 -1.77
CA GLU A 7 -2.86 6.86 -1.84
C GLU A 7 -3.59 5.87 -2.77
N ALA A 8 -3.10 4.64 -2.90
CA ALA A 8 -3.65 3.70 -3.88
C ALA A 8 -5.05 3.21 -3.49
N LYS A 9 -5.84 2.82 -4.49
CA LYS A 9 -7.01 1.97 -4.29
C LYS A 9 -6.53 0.56 -3.95
N ASP A 10 -6.31 0.31 -2.68
CA ASP A 10 -6.36 -1.06 -2.16
C ASP A 10 -7.85 -1.45 -2.03
N PRO A 11 -8.24 -2.71 -2.30
CA PRO A 11 -7.43 -3.85 -2.74
C PRO A 11 -6.87 -3.73 -4.17
N LEU A 12 -5.66 -4.28 -4.38
CA LEU A 12 -5.02 -4.41 -5.70
C LEU A 12 -4.97 -5.88 -6.12
N VAL A 13 -5.43 -6.21 -7.33
CA VAL A 13 -5.32 -7.56 -7.91
C VAL A 13 -3.97 -7.72 -8.63
N LEU A 14 -3.27 -8.84 -8.41
CA LEU A 14 -1.96 -9.12 -9.00
C LEU A 14 -2.05 -9.70 -10.42
N SER A 15 -1.25 -9.18 -11.35
CA SER A 15 -1.28 -9.58 -12.76
C SER A 15 -0.54 -10.90 -13.05
N GLY A 16 0.33 -11.33 -12.12
CA GLY A 16 1.27 -12.44 -12.31
C GLY A 16 2.44 -12.14 -13.28
N ARG A 17 2.52 -10.93 -13.85
CA ARG A 17 3.62 -10.52 -14.74
C ARG A 17 4.82 -10.13 -13.88
N VAL A 18 5.87 -10.96 -13.89
CA VAL A 18 7.08 -10.77 -13.10
C VAL A 18 8.23 -10.27 -13.99
N PHE A 19 8.72 -9.07 -13.66
CA PHE A 19 9.89 -8.42 -14.27
C PHE A 19 11.11 -8.45 -13.34
N VAL A 20 12.32 -8.41 -13.91
CA VAL A 20 13.59 -8.37 -13.17
C VAL A 20 14.32 -7.03 -13.35
N THR A 21 15.16 -6.67 -12.38
CA THR A 21 15.98 -5.44 -12.40
C THR A 21 17.35 -5.64 -11.74
N LYS A 22 18.25 -4.67 -11.95
CA LYS A 22 19.65 -4.69 -11.47
C LYS A 22 20.40 -5.92 -12.01
N THR A 23 21.27 -6.51 -11.22
CA THR A 23 22.08 -7.70 -11.53
C THR A 23 21.30 -9.01 -11.72
N LEU A 24 19.96 -8.94 -11.83
CA LEU A 24 19.12 -10.04 -12.34
C LEU A 24 18.82 -9.89 -13.84
N THR A 25 18.91 -8.67 -14.39
CA THR A 25 18.80 -8.40 -15.83
C THR A 25 19.97 -9.01 -16.61
N GLU A 26 21.13 -9.16 -15.98
CA GLU A 26 22.28 -9.93 -16.48
C GLU A 26 21.97 -11.43 -16.64
N ILE A 27 21.13 -11.98 -15.77
CA ILE A 27 20.78 -13.41 -15.73
C ILE A 27 19.60 -13.71 -16.65
N LEU A 28 18.59 -12.82 -16.68
CA LEU A 28 17.33 -13.02 -17.39
C LEU A 28 16.87 -11.75 -18.11
N PRO A 29 17.61 -11.30 -19.15
CA PRO A 29 17.32 -10.04 -19.85
C PRO A 29 15.95 -10.03 -20.54
N SER A 30 15.44 -11.20 -20.93
CA SER A 30 14.09 -11.37 -21.52
C SER A 30 12.94 -10.98 -20.57
N ARG A 31 13.21 -10.80 -19.27
CA ARG A 31 12.23 -10.27 -18.29
C ARG A 31 12.61 -8.89 -17.73
N ALA A 32 13.53 -8.16 -18.36
CA ALA A 32 13.91 -6.82 -17.93
C ALA A 32 12.69 -5.91 -17.76
N LEU A 33 12.67 -5.10 -16.69
CA LEU A 33 11.60 -4.14 -16.46
C LEU A 33 11.55 -3.10 -17.61
N PRO A 34 10.41 -2.93 -18.31
CA PRO A 34 10.33 -2.08 -19.48
C PRO A 34 10.50 -0.59 -19.13
N SER A 35 11.24 0.12 -19.98
CA SER A 35 11.55 1.55 -19.85
C SER A 35 10.38 2.45 -20.24
N GLY A 36 9.23 2.33 -19.57
CA GLY A 36 8.10 3.22 -19.78
C GLY A 36 6.84 2.87 -18.99
N LYS A 37 6.24 3.88 -18.34
CA LYS A 37 5.00 3.72 -17.54
C LYS A 37 3.83 3.14 -18.36
N LYS A 38 3.77 3.37 -19.67
CA LYS A 38 2.71 2.85 -20.56
C LYS A 38 2.70 1.32 -20.73
N VAL A 39 3.78 0.63 -20.36
CA VAL A 39 3.90 -0.85 -20.49
C VAL A 39 3.55 -1.58 -19.18
N LEU A 40 3.58 -0.85 -18.06
CA LEU A 40 3.33 -1.37 -16.71
C LEU A 40 1.84 -1.31 -16.38
N GLN A 41 1.30 -2.44 -15.94
CA GLN A 41 -0.08 -2.58 -15.49
C GLN A 41 -0.14 -2.56 -13.95
N VAL A 42 -1.28 -2.15 -13.40
CA VAL A 42 -1.54 -2.27 -11.96
C VAL A 42 -1.51 -3.76 -11.60
N GLY A 43 -0.83 -4.11 -10.51
CA GLY A 43 -0.63 -5.50 -10.10
C GLY A 43 0.60 -6.19 -10.70
N ASP A 44 1.36 -5.53 -11.59
CA ASP A 44 2.64 -6.04 -12.08
C ASP A 44 3.67 -6.18 -10.96
N LEU A 45 4.51 -7.21 -11.05
CA LEU A 45 5.49 -7.60 -10.04
C LEU A 45 6.92 -7.31 -10.54
N LYS A 46 7.76 -6.78 -9.65
CA LYS A 46 9.19 -6.53 -9.90
C LYS A 46 10.04 -7.24 -8.88
N LEU A 47 11.07 -7.94 -9.34
CA LEU A 47 12.04 -8.71 -8.58
C LEU A 47 13.45 -8.08 -8.71
N TRP A 48 14.22 -8.08 -7.62
CA TRP A 48 15.65 -7.73 -7.62
C TRP A 48 16.41 -8.47 -6.51
N SER A 49 17.70 -8.71 -6.73
CA SER A 49 18.62 -9.18 -5.69
C SER A 49 19.02 -8.05 -4.76
N HIS A 50 19.14 -8.39 -3.48
CA HIS A 50 19.74 -7.59 -2.43
C HIS A 50 20.75 -8.48 -1.69
N PHE A 51 22.04 -8.16 -1.86
CA PHE A 51 23.15 -8.92 -1.30
C PHE A 51 23.23 -8.73 0.22
N SER A 52 23.87 -9.69 0.89
CA SER A 52 24.40 -9.46 2.24
C SER A 52 25.47 -8.35 2.22
N GLN A 53 25.59 -7.61 3.31
CA GLN A 53 26.74 -6.72 3.58
C GLN A 53 27.78 -7.39 4.50
N ASP A 54 27.46 -8.54 5.07
CA ASP A 54 28.37 -9.32 5.89
C ASP A 54 29.39 -10.07 5.03
N ALA A 55 30.67 -9.94 5.38
CA ALA A 55 31.78 -10.56 4.66
C ALA A 55 31.79 -12.10 4.78
N ALA A 56 31.28 -12.67 5.87
CA ALA A 56 31.14 -14.12 6.03
C ALA A 56 30.08 -14.73 5.09
N THR A 57 29.20 -13.89 4.53
CA THR A 57 28.15 -14.27 3.57
C THR A 57 28.30 -13.55 2.22
N ALA A 58 29.53 -13.20 1.83
CA ALA A 58 29.84 -12.55 0.56
C ALA A 58 29.33 -13.35 -0.66
N GLY A 59 28.47 -12.72 -1.47
CA GLY A 59 27.82 -13.37 -2.63
C GLY A 59 26.46 -14.02 -2.32
N ALA A 60 26.13 -14.25 -1.05
CA ALA A 60 24.79 -14.62 -0.62
C ALA A 60 23.86 -13.39 -0.52
N GLY A 61 22.57 -13.66 -0.33
CA GLY A 61 21.60 -12.61 -0.09
C GLY A 61 20.15 -13.08 -0.20
N ILE A 62 19.28 -12.10 -0.41
CA ILE A 62 17.84 -12.32 -0.58
C ILE A 62 17.34 -11.68 -1.86
N PHE A 63 16.28 -12.25 -2.41
CA PHE A 63 15.45 -11.55 -3.37
C PHE A 63 14.51 -10.58 -2.64
N ARG A 64 14.14 -9.50 -3.32
CA ARG A 64 13.17 -8.51 -2.87
C ARG A 64 12.16 -8.30 -3.98
N ALA A 65 10.89 -8.15 -3.60
CA ALA A 65 9.80 -7.97 -4.56
C ALA A 65 8.93 -6.75 -4.22
N ALA A 66 8.30 -6.19 -5.25
CA ALA A 66 7.33 -5.11 -5.15
C ALA A 66 6.22 -5.25 -6.19
N VAL A 67 5.03 -4.77 -5.83
CA VAL A 67 3.87 -4.59 -6.73
C VAL A 67 3.84 -3.16 -7.28
N TYR A 68 3.38 -2.97 -8.51
CA TYR A 68 3.08 -1.65 -9.07
C TYR A 68 1.62 -1.26 -8.80
N ASN A 69 1.41 -0.15 -8.07
CA ASN A 69 0.07 0.36 -7.75
C ASN A 69 -0.43 1.45 -8.74
N GLY A 70 0.12 1.48 -9.96
CA GLY A 70 -0.16 2.52 -10.96
C GLY A 70 0.53 3.87 -10.71
N LYS A 71 1.15 4.08 -9.53
CA LYS A 71 1.92 5.30 -9.20
C LYS A 71 3.36 4.98 -8.83
N LYS A 72 3.55 4.13 -7.81
CA LYS A 72 4.84 3.75 -7.19
C LYS A 72 5.00 2.23 -7.13
N TRP A 73 6.24 1.78 -6.97
CA TRP A 73 6.55 0.39 -6.61
C TRP A 73 6.46 0.25 -5.10
N CYS A 74 5.71 -0.74 -4.61
CA CYS A 74 5.49 -0.93 -3.18
C CYS A 74 5.97 -2.32 -2.73
N THR A 75 6.84 -2.36 -1.73
CA THR A 75 7.53 -3.57 -1.28
C THR A 75 6.65 -4.47 -0.42
N PHE A 76 6.84 -5.79 -0.57
CA PHE A 76 6.22 -6.80 0.29
C PHE A 76 7.26 -7.84 0.79
N ARG A 77 6.89 -8.62 1.80
CA ARG A 77 7.75 -9.64 2.43
C ARG A 77 7.78 -10.92 1.58
N LEU A 78 8.60 -10.93 0.53
CA LEU A 78 8.74 -12.05 -0.43
C LEU A 78 8.95 -13.43 0.23
N ASN A 79 9.63 -13.49 1.37
CA ASN A 79 9.86 -14.72 2.12
C ASN A 79 8.60 -15.35 2.75
N ARG A 80 7.45 -14.65 2.75
CA ARG A 80 6.13 -15.21 3.07
C ARG A 80 5.41 -15.82 1.85
N VAL A 81 6.00 -15.72 0.66
CA VAL A 81 5.45 -16.26 -0.60
C VAL A 81 6.37 -17.34 -1.15
N ALA A 82 7.60 -16.96 -1.51
CA ALA A 82 8.56 -17.82 -2.21
C ALA A 82 9.49 -18.58 -1.24
N GLY A 83 9.06 -18.80 0.01
CA GLY A 83 9.75 -19.60 1.03
C GLY A 83 11.28 -19.55 0.99
N GLU A 84 11.89 -20.71 0.68
CA GLU A 84 13.33 -20.89 0.50
C GLU A 84 13.89 -20.19 -0.75
N HIS A 85 13.17 -20.23 -1.89
CA HIS A 85 13.53 -19.56 -3.13
C HIS A 85 13.66 -18.03 -3.00
N SER A 86 13.21 -17.43 -1.89
CA SER A 86 13.43 -16.02 -1.56
C SER A 86 14.88 -15.69 -1.14
N ARG A 87 15.74 -16.69 -0.96
CA ARG A 87 17.16 -16.56 -0.56
C ARG A 87 18.09 -17.23 -1.57
N TYR A 88 19.37 -16.87 -1.53
CA TYR A 88 20.45 -17.55 -2.25
C TYR A 88 21.77 -17.46 -1.47
N SER A 89 22.60 -18.48 -1.58
CA SER A 89 23.89 -18.65 -0.90
C SER A 89 25.10 -18.20 -1.72
N SER A 90 24.97 -18.11 -3.05
CA SER A 90 26.06 -17.74 -3.96
C SER A 90 25.53 -17.11 -5.26
N TYR A 91 26.44 -16.67 -6.13
CA TYR A 91 26.09 -16.15 -7.46
C TYR A 91 25.41 -17.18 -8.37
N ASP A 92 25.83 -18.45 -8.34
CA ASP A 92 25.21 -19.50 -9.16
C ASP A 92 23.95 -20.08 -8.50
N ASP A 93 23.88 -20.12 -7.17
CA ASP A 93 22.64 -20.39 -6.46
C ASP A 93 21.58 -19.30 -6.75
N ARG A 94 22.00 -18.04 -6.88
CA ARG A 94 21.12 -16.94 -7.33
C ARG A 94 20.59 -17.16 -8.75
N LYS A 95 21.35 -17.78 -9.66
CA LYS A 95 20.83 -18.18 -10.98
C LYS A 95 19.80 -19.31 -10.85
N ARG A 96 20.14 -20.34 -10.07
CA ARG A 96 19.30 -21.52 -9.80
C ARG A 96 17.95 -21.14 -9.19
N MET A 97 17.95 -20.32 -8.15
CA MET A 97 16.75 -19.92 -7.41
C MET A 97 15.89 -18.88 -8.15
N LEU A 98 16.43 -18.17 -9.14
CA LEU A 98 15.69 -17.11 -9.86
C LEU A 98 14.46 -17.65 -10.61
N GLY A 99 14.57 -18.83 -11.23
CA GLY A 99 13.46 -19.49 -11.93
C GLY A 99 12.29 -19.80 -10.99
N PRO A 100 12.49 -20.67 -9.97
CA PRO A 100 11.46 -20.99 -8.97
C PRO A 100 10.89 -19.76 -8.26
N CYS A 101 11.71 -18.75 -7.93
CA CYS A 101 11.24 -17.52 -7.30
C CYS A 101 10.30 -16.71 -8.23
N ILE A 102 10.56 -16.70 -9.54
CA ILE A 102 9.67 -16.09 -10.54
C ILE A 102 8.38 -16.88 -10.71
N GLU A 103 8.44 -18.22 -10.65
CA GLU A 103 7.24 -19.08 -10.71
C GLU A 103 6.34 -18.90 -9.49
N ASP A 104 6.91 -18.85 -8.28
CA ASP A 104 6.15 -18.59 -7.05
C ASP A 104 5.46 -17.22 -7.07
N LEU A 105 6.09 -16.22 -7.70
CA LEU A 105 5.48 -14.92 -7.94
C LEU A 105 4.43 -14.94 -9.06
N ALA A 106 4.57 -15.77 -10.08
CA ALA A 106 3.57 -15.94 -11.14
C ALA A 106 2.31 -16.67 -10.63
N LYS A 107 2.46 -17.61 -9.68
CA LYS A 107 1.36 -18.30 -8.97
C LYS A 107 0.46 -17.35 -8.17
N LEU A 108 0.86 -16.10 -7.97
CA LEU A 108 0.04 -15.06 -7.34
C LEU A 108 -1.01 -14.41 -8.26
N LYS A 109 -1.03 -14.76 -9.55
CA LYS A 109 -1.97 -14.17 -10.53
C LYS A 109 -3.42 -14.26 -10.04
N GLY A 110 -4.12 -13.12 -10.01
CA GLY A 110 -5.50 -13.03 -9.55
C GLY A 110 -5.68 -12.91 -8.03
N LEU A 111 -4.63 -13.12 -7.23
CA LEU A 111 -4.69 -12.85 -5.79
C LEU A 111 -4.66 -11.35 -5.50
N THR A 112 -5.21 -10.98 -4.34
CA THR A 112 -5.32 -9.60 -3.89
C THR A 112 -4.23 -9.24 -2.89
N VAL A 113 -3.67 -8.04 -3.03
CA VAL A 113 -2.65 -7.47 -2.15
C VAL A 113 -3.16 -6.14 -1.55
N CYS A 114 -2.94 -5.97 -0.24
CA CYS A 114 -3.37 -4.79 0.54
C CYS A 114 -2.22 -4.30 1.42
N TRP A 115 -2.23 -3.03 1.81
CA TRP A 115 -1.28 -2.45 2.75
C TRP A 115 -1.44 -3.09 4.15
N ILE A 116 -0.32 -3.54 4.73
CA ILE A 116 -0.20 -3.90 6.14
C ILE A 116 1.01 -3.16 6.70
N GLU A 117 0.77 -2.27 7.66
CA GLU A 117 1.77 -1.67 8.57
C GLU A 117 3.21 -1.64 8.04
N ASN A 118 3.54 -0.57 7.33
CA ASN A 118 4.87 -0.32 6.73
C ASN A 118 5.23 -1.20 5.51
N SER A 119 4.30 -1.97 4.96
CA SER A 119 4.52 -2.80 3.76
C SER A 119 3.21 -3.13 3.02
N TYR A 120 3.29 -3.78 1.85
CA TYR A 120 2.16 -4.57 1.34
C TYR A 120 2.21 -6.01 1.88
N GLY A 121 1.04 -6.55 2.19
CA GLY A 121 0.81 -7.97 2.48
C GLY A 121 -0.06 -8.61 1.40
N ILE A 122 0.35 -9.79 0.96
CA ILE A 122 -0.41 -10.61 0.01
C ILE A 122 -1.34 -11.50 0.81
N TYR A 123 -2.62 -11.46 0.45
CA TYR A 123 -3.66 -12.26 1.07
C TYR A 123 -4.28 -13.19 0.02
N ARG A 124 -4.62 -14.42 0.43
CA ARG A 124 -5.68 -15.16 -0.24
C ARG A 124 -7.00 -14.65 0.34
N PHE A 125 -7.57 -13.66 -0.34
CA PHE A 125 -8.99 -13.37 -0.21
C PHE A 125 -9.73 -14.21 -1.24
N GLU A 126 -10.84 -14.83 -0.86
CA GLU A 126 -11.79 -15.37 -1.84
C GLU A 126 -12.41 -14.21 -2.65
N PRO A 127 -12.81 -14.39 -3.92
CA PRO A 127 -13.30 -13.29 -4.76
C PRO A 127 -14.48 -12.51 -4.15
N ALA A 128 -15.32 -13.17 -3.35
CA ALA A 128 -16.42 -12.54 -2.62
C ALA A 128 -15.95 -11.57 -1.52
N GLU A 129 -14.83 -11.87 -0.86
CA GLU A 129 -14.25 -11.01 0.19
C GLU A 129 -13.61 -9.76 -0.42
N VAL A 130 -13.00 -9.88 -1.61
CA VAL A 130 -12.45 -8.74 -2.36
C VAL A 130 -13.56 -7.75 -2.71
N ALA A 131 -14.74 -8.23 -3.14
CA ALA A 131 -15.91 -7.40 -3.40
C ALA A 131 -16.39 -6.67 -2.13
N ALA A 132 -16.50 -7.39 -1.00
CA ALA A 132 -16.91 -6.82 0.28
C ALA A 132 -15.95 -5.71 0.78
N LEU A 133 -14.65 -5.84 0.49
CA LEU A 133 -13.65 -4.81 0.81
C LEU A 133 -13.79 -3.55 -0.07
N THR A 134 -14.15 -3.69 -1.35
CA THR A 134 -14.33 -2.54 -2.26
C THR A 134 -15.61 -1.73 -2.03
N HIS A 135 -16.60 -2.27 -1.31
CA HIS A 135 -17.92 -1.64 -1.10
C HIS A 135 -18.08 -0.86 0.21
N LYS A 136 -17.03 -0.70 1.02
CA LYS A 136 -17.06 0.22 2.16
C LYS A 136 -16.88 1.67 1.72
N GLU A 137 -17.97 2.28 1.25
CA GLU A 137 -18.10 3.73 1.35
C GLU A 137 -17.89 4.17 2.81
N PRO A 138 -17.19 5.28 3.08
CA PRO A 138 -17.15 5.84 4.42
C PRO A 138 -18.56 6.30 4.77
N ALA A 139 -19.17 5.68 5.78
CA ALA A 139 -20.45 6.12 6.32
C ALA A 139 -20.28 7.52 6.92
N VAL A 140 -20.57 8.55 6.11
CA VAL A 140 -20.59 9.94 6.55
C VAL A 140 -21.67 10.03 7.61
N ALA A 141 -21.26 10.19 8.86
CA ALA A 141 -22.16 10.34 10.00
C ALA A 141 -22.91 11.67 9.90
N THR A 142 -24.00 11.67 9.13
CA THR A 142 -24.95 12.78 9.03
C THR A 142 -25.64 12.94 10.38
N LEU A 143 -25.08 13.80 11.23
CA LEU A 143 -25.72 14.22 12.47
C LEU A 143 -27.05 14.91 12.14
N GLY A 144 -28.15 14.21 12.43
CA GLY A 144 -29.51 14.65 12.15
C GLY A 144 -29.88 15.95 12.87
N LYS A 145 -30.64 16.81 12.19
CA LYS A 145 -31.21 18.05 12.75
C LYS A 145 -32.53 17.77 13.46
N ASP A 146 -32.47 17.07 14.58
CA ASP A 146 -33.66 16.63 15.31
C ASP A 146 -34.03 17.65 16.41
N GLN A 147 -35.32 17.91 16.58
CA GLN A 147 -35.84 19.14 17.21
C GLN A 147 -36.52 18.93 18.58
N ARG A 148 -36.38 19.94 19.44
CA ARG A 148 -37.32 20.37 20.52
C ARG A 148 -37.63 19.36 21.66
N GLY A 149 -37.14 19.69 22.86
CA GLY A 149 -37.78 19.35 24.14
C GLY A 149 -37.99 20.64 24.97
N LYS A 150 -39.16 20.82 25.61
CA LYS A 150 -39.47 22.03 26.41
C LYS A 150 -39.16 21.82 27.90
N GLY A 151 -38.43 22.75 28.51
CA GLY A 151 -38.30 22.92 29.97
C GLY A 151 -38.68 24.36 30.37
N ARG A 152 -39.22 24.58 31.58
CA ARG A 152 -39.89 25.84 31.97
C ARG A 152 -39.46 26.32 33.37
N GLY A 153 -38.90 27.54 33.48
CA GLY A 153 -38.44 28.11 34.76
C GLY A 153 -38.56 29.65 34.89
N LYS A 154 -38.74 30.14 36.13
CA LYS A 154 -38.74 31.55 36.61
C LYS A 154 -37.81 31.60 37.87
N ARG A 155 -37.38 32.70 38.52
CA ARG A 155 -37.46 34.18 38.45
C ARG A 155 -36.26 34.68 39.33
N THR A 156 -35.79 35.94 39.50
CA THR A 156 -36.16 37.32 39.12
C THR A 156 -34.87 38.18 39.12
N GLY A 157 -34.90 39.41 38.59
CA GLY A 157 -33.80 40.39 38.65
C GLY A 157 -33.56 41.01 37.26
N SER A 158 -33.88 42.26 36.94
CA SER A 158 -33.98 43.53 37.70
C SER A 158 -32.62 44.11 38.09
N GLY A 159 -32.19 45.16 37.38
CA GLY A 159 -30.91 45.85 37.55
C GLY A 159 -30.64 46.85 36.43
N ASP A 160 -31.05 48.10 36.61
CA ASP A 160 -30.88 49.19 35.64
C ASP A 160 -29.47 49.83 35.67
N ARG A 161 -28.98 50.23 34.48
CA ARG A 161 -28.11 51.39 34.11
C ARG A 161 -27.34 51.04 32.81
N GLN A 162 -27.40 51.71 31.66
CA GLN A 162 -27.52 53.14 31.25
C GLN A 162 -26.14 53.82 31.02
N LEU A 163 -25.96 54.45 29.83
CA LEU A 163 -24.78 55.20 29.31
C LEU A 163 -23.54 54.32 28.96
N SER A 164 -22.66 54.65 28.00
CA SER A 164 -22.52 55.66 26.91
C SER A 164 -21.57 55.08 25.83
N LEU A 165 -21.67 55.28 24.51
CA LEU A 165 -21.59 56.48 23.63
C LEU A 165 -20.18 57.13 23.46
N PHE A 166 -19.71 57.16 22.19
CA PHE A 166 -18.61 57.93 21.54
C PHE A 166 -17.11 57.53 21.68
N GLY A 167 -16.32 57.85 20.62
CA GLY A 167 -14.86 57.66 20.45
C GLY A 167 -14.53 56.41 19.61
N ASP A 168 -14.21 56.42 18.31
CA ASP A 168 -13.67 57.41 17.32
C ASP A 168 -12.12 57.61 17.37
N ASP A 169 -11.49 57.42 16.19
CA ASP A 169 -10.08 57.66 15.72
C ASP A 169 -8.87 57.31 16.64
N VAL A 170 -7.71 56.84 16.16
CA VAL A 170 -6.97 57.05 14.88
C VAL A 170 -6.39 55.73 14.34
#